data_AF-A0A1C6T7C3-F1
#
_entry.id   AF-A0A1C6T7C3-F1
#
_cell.length_a   1.000
_cell.length_b   1.000
_cell.length_c   1.000
_cell.angle_alpha   90.00
_cell.angle_beta   90.00
_cell.angle_gamma   90.00
#
_symmetry.space_group_name_H-M   'P 1'
#
loop_
_entity.id
_entity.type
_entity.pdbx_description
1 polymer ?
#
loop_
_entity_poly.entity_id
_entity_poly.type
_entity_poly.pdbx_seq_one_letter_code
_entity_poly.pdbx_strand_id
1 'polypeptide(L)' 'MTGADEAHRVAGDEDDTRELVAQLRQLAGADPATVRQVVAEVLTALDRVAGGALRDQLPEAIRLDVGLDRATPGHS' A
#
# COMPACT_ATOMS: atom_id res chain seq x y z
N MET A 1 37.48 -20.30 -16.20
CA MET A 1 36.28 -21.03 -15.75
C MET A 1 35.20 -20.05 -15.24
N THR A 2 35.14 -18.81 -15.76
CA THR A 2 34.41 -17.69 -15.11
C THR A 2 33.10 -17.33 -15.82
N GLY A 3 32.95 -17.61 -17.12
CA GLY A 3 31.75 -17.23 -17.89
C GLY A 3 30.49 -18.05 -17.61
N ALA A 4 30.62 -19.29 -17.11
CA ALA A 4 29.45 -20.13 -16.79
C ALA A 4 28.79 -19.75 -15.45
N ASP A 5 29.57 -19.23 -14.49
CA ASP A 5 29.10 -18.79 -13.18
C ASP A 5 28.37 -17.43 -13.27
N GLU A 6 28.87 -16.53 -14.13
CA GLU A 6 28.21 -15.25 -14.44
C GLU A 6 26.88 -15.44 -15.18
N ALA A 7 26.84 -16.32 -16.19
CA ALA A 7 25.60 -16.61 -16.91
C ALA A 7 24.52 -17.25 -16.02
N HIS A 8 24.92 -18.08 -15.05
CA HIS A 8 24.01 -18.68 -14.08
C HIS A 8 23.48 -17.65 -13.05
N ARG A 9 24.32 -16.71 -12.61
CA ARG A 9 23.92 -15.62 -11.70
C ARG A 9 22.96 -14.62 -12.36
N VAL A 10 23.23 -14.24 -13.62
CA VAL A 10 22.36 -13.33 -14.39
C VAL A 10 21.01 -13.99 -14.72
N ALA A 11 21.01 -15.28 -15.05
CA ALA A 11 19.77 -16.03 -15.25
C ALA A 11 18.94 -16.16 -13.96
N GLY A 12 19.58 -16.27 -12.79
CA GLY A 12 18.90 -16.22 -11.49
C GLY A 12 18.27 -14.84 -11.22
N ASP A 13 19.02 -13.77 -11.45
CA ASP A 13 18.56 -12.37 -11.25
C ASP A 13 17.37 -12.00 -12.17
N GLU A 14 17.35 -12.52 -13.39
CA GLU A 14 16.22 -12.36 -14.31
C GLU A 14 14.96 -13.12 -13.87
N ASP A 15 15.10 -14.31 -13.27
CA ASP A 15 13.98 -15.11 -12.76
C ASP A 15 13.41 -14.49 -11.48
N ASP A 16 14.27 -14.08 -10.55
CA ASP A 16 13.91 -13.30 -9.35
C ASP A 16 13.19 -11.99 -9.74
N THR A 17 13.69 -11.27 -10.75
CA THR A 17 13.05 -10.04 -11.24
C THR A 17 11.67 -10.32 -11.83
N ARG A 18 11.51 -11.41 -12.58
CA ARG A 18 10.20 -11.81 -13.11
C ARG A 18 9.22 -12.20 -12.01
N GLU A 19 9.71 -12.86 -10.96
CA GLU A 19 8.90 -13.21 -9.80
C GLU A 19 8.44 -11.94 -9.05
N LEU A 20 9.34 -10.97 -8.85
CA LEU A 20 8.99 -9.68 -8.25
C LEU A 20 7.97 -8.91 -9.09
N VAL A 21 8.13 -8.88 -10.42
CA VAL A 21 7.16 -8.25 -11.33
C VAL A 21 5.80 -8.96 -11.30
N ALA A 22 5.78 -10.29 -11.19
CA ALA A 22 4.55 -11.05 -11.02
C ALA A 22 3.86 -10.72 -9.68
N GLN A 23 4.61 -10.64 -8.58
CA GLN A 23 4.11 -10.23 -7.27
C GLN A 23 3.58 -8.79 -7.28
N LEU A 24 4.29 -7.86 -7.92
CA LEU A 24 3.84 -6.47 -8.13
C LEU A 24 2.56 -6.40 -8.96
N ARG A 25 2.43 -7.22 -10.00
CA ARG A 25 1.20 -7.31 -10.82
C ARG A 25 0.04 -7.95 -10.08
N GLN A 26 0.29 -8.92 -9.20
CA GLN A 26 -0.74 -9.49 -8.31
C GLN A 26 -1.21 -8.44 -7.30
N LEU A 27 -0.27 -7.68 -6.73
CA LEU A 27 -0.57 -6.58 -5.81
C LEU A 27 -1.31 -5.42 -6.52
N ALA A 28 -0.92 -5.09 -7.76
CA ALA A 28 -1.59 -4.11 -8.61
C ALA A 28 -2.89 -4.62 -9.24
N GLY A 29 -3.12 -5.94 -9.21
CA GLY A 29 -4.36 -6.59 -9.64
C GLY A 29 -5.47 -6.48 -8.61
N ALA A 30 -5.15 -6.11 -7.37
CA ALA A 30 -6.14 -5.64 -6.43
C ALA A 30 -6.69 -4.31 -6.96
N ASP A 31 -7.99 -4.29 -7.28
CA ASP A 31 -8.64 -3.09 -7.77
C ASP A 31 -8.34 -1.91 -6.83
N PRO A 32 -7.79 -0.80 -7.34
CA PRO A 32 -7.31 0.27 -6.48
C PRO A 32 -8.46 0.94 -5.70
N ALA A 33 -9.71 0.83 -6.14
CA ALA A 33 -10.86 1.27 -5.35
C ALA A 33 -11.13 0.32 -4.17
N THR A 34 -11.01 -0.99 -4.39
CA THR A 34 -11.10 -2.00 -3.34
C THR A 34 -10.00 -1.81 -2.28
N VAL A 35 -8.76 -1.54 -2.70
CA VAL A 35 -7.66 -1.25 -1.77
C VAL A 35 -7.92 0.03 -0.97
N ARG A 36 -8.33 1.13 -1.63
CA ARG A 36 -8.70 2.37 -0.92
C ARG A 36 -9.84 2.17 0.07
N GLN A 37 -10.83 1.34 -0.27
CA GLN A 37 -11.95 1.02 0.63
C GLN A 37 -11.46 0.29 1.88
N VAL A 38 -10.65 -0.76 1.73
CA VAL A 38 -10.10 -1.52 2.87
C VAL A 38 -9.23 -0.63 3.74
N VAL A 39 -8.38 0.21 3.13
CA VAL A 39 -7.54 1.17 3.88
C VAL A 39 -8.40 2.18 4.65
N ALA A 40 -9.49 2.69 4.06
CA ALA A 40 -10.41 3.59 4.76
C ALA A 40 -11.10 2.92 5.96
N GLU A 41 -11.49 1.65 5.85
CA GLU A 41 -12.07 0.89 6.96
C GLU A 41 -11.06 0.65 8.08
N VAL A 42 -9.83 0.27 7.74
CA VAL A 42 -8.75 0.07 8.71
C VAL A 42 -8.42 1.37 9.44
N LEU A 43 -8.30 2.49 8.72
CA LEU A 43 -8.04 3.80 9.34
C LEU A 43 -9.20 4.24 10.24
N THR A 44 -10.44 3.95 9.87
CA THR A 44 -11.62 4.23 10.72
C THR A 44 -11.60 3.40 12.01
N ALA A 45 -11.25 2.11 11.91
CA ALA A 45 -11.12 1.24 13.08
C ALA A 45 -9.98 1.70 14.00
N LEU A 46 -8.82 2.04 13.43
CA LEU A 46 -7.67 2.56 14.17
C LEU A 46 -7.98 3.91 14.83
N ASP A 47 -8.69 4.80 14.16
CA ASP A 47 -9.12 6.10 14.71
C ASP A 47 -9.98 5.93 15.96
N ARG A 48 -10.92 4.98 15.96
CA ARG A 48 -11.75 4.67 17.13
C ARG A 48 -10.93 4.10 18.29
N VAL A 49 -9.91 3.28 18.01
CA VAL A 49 -9.00 2.72 19.02
C VAL A 49 -8.06 3.79 19.58
N ALA A 50 -7.59 4.72 18.73
CA ALA A 50 -6.70 5.82 19.09
C ALA A 50 -7.43 7.04 19.68
N GLY A 51 -8.77 6.97 19.84
CA GLY A 51 -9.56 8.08 20.37
C GLY A 51 -9.57 9.33 19.49
N GLY A 52 -9.43 9.19 18.18
CA GLY A 52 -9.44 10.30 17.23
C GLY A 52 -8.07 10.92 16.91
N ALA A 53 -7.00 10.50 17.59
CA ALA A 53 -5.66 11.10 17.45
C ALA A 53 -4.91 10.69 16.17
N LEU A 54 -5.39 9.69 15.44
CA LEU A 54 -4.73 9.19 14.23
C LEU A 54 -4.74 10.24 13.10
N ARG A 55 -5.76 11.09 13.09
CA ARG A 55 -6.00 12.13 12.08
C ARG A 55 -4.91 13.21 12.08
N ASP A 56 -4.45 13.57 13.27
CA ASP A 56 -3.37 14.54 13.50
C ASP A 56 -2.00 14.01 13.06
N GLN A 57 -1.81 12.68 13.10
CA GLN A 57 -0.55 12.04 12.74
C GLN A 57 -0.47 11.63 11.27
N LEU A 58 -1.59 11.71 10.53
CA LEU A 58 -1.63 11.32 9.12
C LEU A 58 -1.15 12.46 8.21
N PRO A 59 -0.28 12.16 7.23
CA PRO A 59 0.09 13.11 6.19
C PRO A 59 -1.12 13.53 5.35
N GLU A 60 -1.13 14.78 4.91
CA GLU A 60 -2.27 15.40 4.19
C GLU A 60 -2.66 14.64 2.91
N ALA A 61 -1.66 14.13 2.18
CA ALA A 61 -1.88 13.32 0.97
C ALA A 61 -2.73 12.06 1.24
N ILE A 62 -2.54 11.41 2.40
CA ILE A 62 -3.33 10.23 2.77
C ILE A 62 -4.73 10.66 3.20
N ARG A 63 -4.86 11.73 3.99
CA ARG A 63 -6.17 12.27 4.42
C ARG A 63 -7.09 12.59 3.23
N LEU A 64 -6.53 13.15 2.17
CA LEU A 64 -7.24 13.47 0.93
C LEU A 64 -7.63 12.22 0.13
N ASP A 65 -6.73 11.24 0.02
CA ASP A 65 -6.95 10.03 -0.78
C ASP A 65 -8.05 9.12 -0.21
N VAL A 66 -8.13 9.01 1.12
CA VAL A 66 -9.16 8.21 1.82
C VAL A 66 -10.39 9.03 2.27
N GLY A 67 -10.47 10.31 1.92
CA GLY A 67 -11.64 11.15 2.22
C GLY A 67 -11.91 11.38 3.72
N LEU A 68 -10.88 11.24 4.56
CA LEU A 68 -11.00 11.41 6.02
C LEU A 68 -11.25 12.87 6.44
N ASP A 69 -10.90 13.83 5.59
CA ASP A 69 -11.09 15.26 5.84
C ASP A 69 -12.58 15.68 5.87
N ARG A 70 -13.46 14.90 5.23
CA ARG A 70 -14.90 15.22 5.12
C ARG A 70 -15.73 14.80 6.33
N ALA A 71 -15.15 14.10 7.29
CA ALA A 71 -15.82 13.72 8.53
C ALA A 71 -15.65 14.80 9.61
N THR A 72 -16.14 16.01 9.35
CA THR A 72 -16.56 16.93 10.41
C THR A 72 -18.00 16.58 10.79
N PRO A 73 -18.26 15.80 11.85
CA PRO A 73 -19.57 15.88 12.50
C PRO A 73 -19.68 17.29 13.08
N GLY A 74 -20.64 18.05 12.55
CA GLY A 74 -20.98 19.37 13.07
C GLY A 74 -21.29 19.30 14.56
N HIS A 75 -20.65 20.19 15.30
CA HIS A 75 -21.02 20.55 16.65
C HIS A 75 -22.21 21.52 16.54
N SER A 76 -23.36 21.16 17.11
CA SER A 76 -24.49 22.06 17.40
C SER A 76 -25.10 21.67 18.73
#